data_AF-A0A0S2LNG0-F1
#
_entry.id   AF-A0A0S2LNG0-F1
#
_cell.length_a   1.000
_cell.length_b   1.000
_cell.length_c   1.000
_cell.angle_alpha   90.00
_cell.angle_beta   90.00
_cell.angle_gamma   90.00
#
_symmetry.space_group_name_H-M   'P 1'
#
loop_
_entity.id
_entity.type
_entity.pdbx_description
1 polymer ?
#
loop_
_entity_poly.entity_id
_entity_poly.type
_entity_poly.pdbx_seq_one_letter_code
_entity_poly.pdbx_strand_id
1 'polypeptide(L)'
;MKAKKKQENNSPDFLSTKFFHKEELINFLKKENNSYSNFILQWILNPSIVGTRKNYQIHHIQPLYANKLDEDWNKTLLLVKDHAEAHRLLYECYGNYFDLCAWSMIIGQTVDSLDLIRKQNQLNMKKNKIGFYDSELQRELALRPKKKRQPYSRNKYVLAALQRGFILKSNFTGLQVTIEANECSSIQEVISKWVLLDEMKKYLIEWVACEKKQNFYLVTGLTRMLTCNLTQKTKTRLFAIKD
;
A
#
# COMPACT_ATOMS: atom_id res chain seq x y z
N MET A 1 -12.61 16.98 26.69
CA MET A 1 -11.94 15.85 27.39
C MET A 1 -10.77 16.40 28.19
N LYS A 2 -10.82 16.32 29.51
CA LYS A 2 -9.74 16.81 30.39
C LYS A 2 -8.59 15.80 30.38
N ALA A 3 -7.41 16.20 29.94
CA ALA A 3 -6.20 15.38 30.01
C ALA A 3 -5.86 15.13 31.49
N LYS A 4 -6.00 13.88 31.95
CA LYS A 4 -5.53 13.47 33.27
C LYS A 4 -4.01 13.59 33.29
N LYS A 5 -3.47 14.39 34.23
CA LYS A 5 -2.03 14.44 34.54
C LYS A 5 -1.56 13.03 34.89
N LYS A 6 -0.66 12.47 34.07
CA LYS A 6 -0.02 11.18 34.29
C LYS A 6 0.95 11.35 35.46
N GLN A 7 0.71 10.68 36.59
CA GLN A 7 1.69 10.59 37.67
C GLN A 7 2.93 9.86 37.13
N GLU A 8 4.10 10.44 37.31
CA GLU A 8 5.39 9.85 36.96
C GLU A 8 5.72 8.72 37.94
N ASN A 9 5.19 7.53 37.67
CA ASN A 9 5.63 6.32 38.35
C ASN A 9 6.97 5.88 37.74
N ASN A 10 8.03 5.90 38.55
CA ASN A 10 9.38 5.39 38.23
C ASN A 10 9.44 3.85 38.10
N SER A 11 8.33 3.18 37.79
CA SER A 11 8.35 1.75 37.50
C SER A 11 8.96 1.54 36.11
N PRO A 12 9.84 0.52 35.94
CA PRO A 12 10.36 0.18 34.62
C PRO A 12 9.20 -0.05 33.65
N ASP A 13 9.27 0.61 32.48
CA ASP A 13 8.27 0.50 31.42
C ASP A 13 8.37 -0.89 30.81
N PHE A 14 7.26 -1.64 30.83
CA PHE A 14 7.14 -2.98 30.27
C PHE A 14 7.70 -3.06 28.84
N LEU A 15 7.41 -2.07 28.00
CA LEU A 15 7.85 -2.06 26.60
C LEU A 15 9.36 -1.89 26.46
N SER A 16 9.99 -1.15 27.38
CA SER A 16 11.45 -0.92 27.37
C SER A 16 12.25 -2.01 28.08
N THR A 17 11.63 -2.74 29.00
CA THR A 17 12.32 -3.75 29.83
C THR A 17 12.62 -4.99 29.02
N LYS A 18 13.88 -5.44 29.02
CA LYS A 18 14.29 -6.69 28.37
C LYS A 18 14.23 -7.83 29.39
N PHE A 19 13.54 -8.90 29.02
CA PHE A 19 13.52 -10.16 29.77
C PHE A 19 14.33 -11.20 28.99
N PHE A 20 15.08 -12.03 29.71
CA PHE A 20 15.88 -13.11 29.10
C PHE A 20 15.23 -14.48 29.31
N HIS A 21 14.39 -14.59 30.35
CA HIS A 21 13.76 -15.83 30.75
C HIS A 21 12.27 -15.66 31.02
N LYS A 22 11.52 -16.74 30.85
CA LYS A 22 10.06 -16.76 31.03
C LYS A 22 9.66 -16.37 32.45
N GLU A 23 10.42 -16.82 33.44
CA GLU A 23 10.18 -16.57 34.87
C GLU A 23 10.28 -15.09 35.20
N GLU A 24 11.23 -14.37 34.60
CA GLU A 24 11.39 -12.92 34.78
C GLU A 24 10.18 -12.17 34.27
N LEU A 25 9.72 -12.52 33.05
CA LEU A 25 8.50 -11.95 32.46
C LEU A 25 7.28 -12.22 33.35
N ILE A 26 7.08 -13.46 33.80
CA ILE A 26 5.94 -13.82 34.65
C ILE A 26 5.97 -13.05 35.97
N ASN A 27 7.14 -12.94 36.61
CA ASN A 27 7.30 -12.20 37.86
C ASN A 27 7.02 -10.71 37.66
N PHE A 28 7.46 -10.14 36.54
CA PHE A 28 7.15 -8.76 36.19
C PHE A 28 5.65 -8.55 36.01
N LEU A 29 4.98 -9.37 35.19
CA LEU A 29 3.55 -9.27 34.93
C LEU A 29 2.72 -9.39 36.23
N LYS A 30 3.11 -10.29 37.14
CA LYS A 30 2.47 -10.43 38.46
C LYS A 30 2.64 -9.18 39.32
N LYS A 31 3.82 -8.56 39.30
CA LYS A 31 4.12 -7.34 40.06
C LYS A 31 3.36 -6.14 39.52
N GLU A 32 3.27 -6.03 38.19
CA GLU A 32 2.63 -4.90 37.53
C GLU A 32 1.11 -4.87 37.72
N ASN A 33 0.46 -6.05 37.70
CA ASN A 33 -0.94 -6.23 38.07
C ASN A 33 -1.92 -5.26 37.38
N ASN A 34 -1.66 -4.91 36.12
CA ASN A 34 -2.59 -4.14 35.30
C ASN A 34 -3.53 -5.08 34.51
N SER A 35 -4.48 -4.49 33.77
CA SER A 35 -5.48 -5.26 33.01
C SER A 35 -4.85 -6.16 31.94
N TYR A 36 -3.81 -5.71 31.24
CA TYR A 36 -3.09 -6.53 30.26
C TYR A 36 -2.35 -7.68 30.94
N SER A 37 -1.58 -7.39 31.99
CA SER A 37 -0.74 -8.37 32.67
C SER A 37 -1.58 -9.48 33.30
N ASN A 38 -2.72 -9.12 33.90
CA ASN A 38 -3.67 -10.10 34.42
C ASN A 38 -4.31 -10.96 33.32
N PHE A 39 -4.70 -10.33 32.20
CA PHE A 39 -5.26 -11.04 31.07
C PHE A 39 -4.27 -12.05 30.47
N ILE A 40 -3.04 -11.62 30.20
CA ILE A 40 -2.04 -12.48 29.54
C ILE A 40 -1.51 -13.58 30.46
N LEU A 41 -1.41 -13.32 31.77
CA LEU A 41 -1.02 -14.33 32.75
C LEU A 41 -1.98 -15.52 32.78
N GLN A 42 -3.29 -15.30 32.59
CA GLN A 42 -4.25 -16.39 32.52
C GLN A 42 -3.93 -17.36 31.38
N TRP A 43 -3.53 -16.83 30.22
CA TRP A 43 -3.14 -17.61 29.05
C TRP A 43 -1.77 -18.30 29.22
N ILE A 44 -0.81 -17.64 29.87
CA ILE A 44 0.52 -18.21 30.12
C ILE A 44 0.44 -19.37 31.13
N LEU A 45 -0.37 -19.22 32.18
CA LEU A 45 -0.48 -20.20 33.27
C LEU A 45 -1.42 -21.36 32.92
N ASN A 46 -2.44 -21.12 32.09
CA ASN A 46 -3.39 -22.13 31.64
C ASN A 46 -3.32 -22.25 30.11
N PRO A 47 -2.24 -22.81 29.54
CA PRO A 47 -2.16 -23.06 28.12
C PRO A 47 -3.27 -24.07 27.77
N SER A 48 -4.37 -23.57 27.21
CA SER A 48 -5.50 -24.39 26.83
C SER A 48 -5.02 -25.52 25.92
N ILE A 49 -5.48 -26.75 26.15
CA ILE A 49 -5.20 -27.90 25.28
C ILE A 49 -5.66 -27.49 23.88
N VAL A 50 -4.71 -27.45 22.95
CA VAL A 50 -4.86 -26.93 21.59
C VAL A 50 -5.93 -27.74 20.85
N GLY A 51 -7.19 -27.36 21.02
CA GLY A 51 -8.27 -27.71 20.12
C GLY A 51 -7.96 -27.17 18.72
N THR A 52 -8.52 -27.80 17.71
CA THR A 52 -8.30 -27.53 16.27
C THR A 52 -7.94 -26.08 15.97
N ARG A 53 -6.76 -25.87 15.36
CA ARG A 53 -6.05 -24.59 15.14
C ARG A 53 -6.82 -23.49 14.38
N LYS A 54 -8.09 -23.71 14.00
CA LYS A 54 -8.81 -22.90 13.02
C LYS A 54 -9.12 -21.47 13.48
N ASN A 55 -9.04 -21.17 14.77
CA ASN A 55 -9.37 -19.85 15.35
C ASN A 55 -8.32 -19.28 16.31
N TYR A 56 -7.08 -19.78 16.22
CA TYR A 56 -5.99 -19.33 17.09
C TYR A 56 -4.95 -18.52 16.31
N GLN A 57 -4.35 -17.56 16.98
CA GLN A 57 -3.26 -16.74 16.47
C GLN A 57 -2.15 -16.66 17.52
N ILE A 58 -0.91 -16.59 17.04
CA ILE A 58 0.24 -16.36 17.91
C ILE A 58 0.27 -14.88 18.27
N HIS A 59 0.36 -14.60 19.56
CA HIS A 59 0.53 -13.27 20.12
C HIS A 59 1.88 -13.19 20.83
N HIS A 60 2.64 -12.14 20.56
CA HIS A 60 3.84 -11.82 21.33
C HIS A 60 3.44 -11.06 22.60
N ILE A 61 3.77 -11.62 23.77
CA ILE A 61 3.46 -11.04 25.08
C ILE A 61 4.14 -9.67 25.21
N GLN A 62 5.42 -9.61 24.87
CA GLN A 62 6.11 -8.34 24.61
C GLN A 62 6.20 -8.11 23.10
N PRO A 63 5.63 -7.02 22.57
CA PRO A 63 5.60 -6.79 21.13
C PRO A 63 7.00 -6.74 20.47
N LEU A 64 7.12 -7.32 19.27
CA LEU A 64 8.38 -7.35 18.51
C LEU A 64 8.94 -5.96 18.22
N TYR A 65 8.09 -4.96 17.98
CA TYR A 65 8.54 -3.59 17.70
C TYR A 65 9.26 -2.96 18.90
N ALA A 66 8.99 -3.44 20.13
CA ALA A 66 9.50 -2.84 21.36
C ALA A 66 10.94 -3.30 21.65
N ASN A 67 11.16 -4.62 21.66
CA ASN A 67 12.47 -5.20 22.02
C ASN A 67 13.01 -6.27 21.07
N LYS A 68 12.34 -6.53 19.93
CA LYS A 68 12.73 -7.53 18.92
C LYS A 68 12.91 -8.95 19.48
N LEU A 69 12.22 -9.29 20.56
CA LEU A 69 12.27 -10.61 21.20
C LEU A 69 11.32 -11.57 20.49
N ASP A 70 11.85 -12.45 19.64
CA ASP A 70 11.07 -13.47 18.93
C ASP A 70 11.19 -14.87 19.57
N GLU A 71 11.56 -14.94 20.84
CA GLU A 71 11.72 -16.18 21.58
C GLU A 71 10.37 -16.89 21.83
N ASP A 72 10.38 -18.23 21.88
CA ASP A 72 9.17 -19.03 22.07
C ASP A 72 8.46 -18.75 23.41
N TRP A 73 9.22 -18.41 24.46
CA TRP A 73 8.63 -18.04 25.74
C TRP A 73 7.88 -16.70 25.72
N ASN A 74 8.18 -15.84 24.75
CA ASN A 74 7.50 -14.56 24.53
C ASN A 74 6.26 -14.72 23.64
N LYS A 75 5.98 -15.93 23.14
CA LYS A 75 4.84 -16.23 22.29
C LYS A 75 3.78 -16.98 23.09
N THR A 76 2.52 -16.60 22.93
CA THR A 76 1.39 -17.36 23.44
C THR A 76 0.32 -17.51 22.37
N LEU A 77 -0.48 -18.57 22.45
CA LEU A 77 -1.52 -18.87 21.49
C LEU A 77 -2.86 -18.35 22.03
N LEU A 78 -3.45 -17.37 21.36
CA LEU A 78 -4.72 -16.75 21.75
C LEU A 78 -5.79 -17.05 20.70
N LEU A 79 -7.07 -17.09 21.10
CA LEU A 79 -8.16 -17.03 20.13
C LEU A 79 -8.12 -15.68 19.40
N VAL A 80 -8.60 -15.60 18.15
CA VAL A 80 -8.63 -14.34 17.39
C VAL A 80 -9.24 -13.17 18.19
N LYS A 81 -10.34 -13.42 18.92
CA LYS A 81 -10.98 -12.39 19.78
C LYS A 81 -10.06 -11.94 20.92
N ASP A 82 -9.36 -12.88 21.54
CA ASP A 82 -8.51 -12.67 22.70
C ASP A 82 -7.18 -12.03 22.28
N HIS A 83 -6.73 -12.32 21.07
CA HIS A 83 -5.61 -11.64 20.43
C HIS A 83 -5.92 -10.17 20.15
N ALA A 84 -7.12 -9.86 19.63
CA ALA A 84 -7.57 -8.49 19.47
C ALA A 84 -7.60 -7.76 20.82
N GLU A 85 -8.18 -8.41 21.84
CA GLU A 85 -8.29 -7.85 23.18
C GLU A 85 -6.92 -7.61 23.84
N ALA A 86 -5.97 -8.52 23.66
CA ALA A 86 -4.59 -8.33 24.11
C ALA A 86 -3.98 -7.04 23.57
N HIS A 87 -4.14 -6.76 22.27
CA HIS A 87 -3.66 -5.52 21.66
C HIS A 87 -4.42 -4.28 22.15
N ARG A 88 -5.73 -4.36 22.38
CA ARG A 88 -6.51 -3.27 22.97
C ARG A 88 -5.98 -2.91 24.36
N LEU A 89 -5.77 -3.92 25.21
CA LEU A 89 -5.26 -3.76 26.56
C LEU A 89 -3.81 -3.25 26.58
N LEU A 90 -2.93 -3.72 25.68
CA LEU A 90 -1.58 -3.16 25.51
C LEU A 90 -1.62 -1.66 25.22
N TYR A 91 -2.47 -1.24 24.27
CA TYR A 91 -2.62 0.18 23.96
C TYR A 91 -3.15 0.98 25.15
N GLU A 92 -4.13 0.47 25.88
CA GLU A 92 -4.69 1.16 27.04
C GLU A 92 -3.70 1.30 28.21
N CYS A 93 -2.89 0.26 28.47
CA CYS A 93 -1.90 0.27 29.54
C CYS A 93 -0.66 1.10 29.18
N TYR A 94 -0.15 0.99 27.96
CA TYR A 94 1.17 1.54 27.58
C TYR A 94 1.12 2.67 26.55
N GLY A 95 -0.01 2.87 25.88
CA GLY A 95 -0.23 3.98 24.94
C GLY A 95 0.45 3.81 23.58
N ASN A 96 0.83 2.59 23.19
CA ASN A 96 1.51 2.37 21.92
C ASN A 96 0.54 2.21 20.74
N TYR A 97 0.64 3.12 19.77
CA TYR A 97 -0.26 3.15 18.60
C TYR A 97 -0.17 1.93 17.67
N PHE A 98 0.95 1.19 17.67
CA PHE A 98 1.05 -0.02 16.86
C PHE A 98 0.06 -1.09 17.34
N ASP A 99 -0.16 -1.21 18.65
CA ASP A 99 -1.13 -2.14 19.22
C ASP A 99 -2.57 -1.70 18.92
N LEU A 100 -2.86 -0.39 18.97
CA LEU A 100 -4.16 0.13 18.53
C LEU A 100 -4.46 -0.27 17.09
N CYS A 101 -3.48 -0.14 16.19
CA CYS A 101 -3.64 -0.51 14.79
C CYS A 101 -3.83 -2.01 14.61
N ALA A 102 -3.06 -2.84 15.33
CA ALA A 102 -3.19 -4.29 15.31
C ALA A 102 -4.59 -4.73 15.78
N TRP A 103 -5.08 -4.17 16.88
CA TRP A 103 -6.46 -4.40 17.36
C TRP A 103 -7.50 -4.05 16.30
N SER A 104 -7.45 -2.81 15.76
CA SER A 104 -8.38 -2.35 14.72
C SER A 104 -8.36 -3.23 13.46
N MET A 105 -7.18 -3.71 13.05
CA MET A 105 -7.06 -4.64 11.92
C MET A 105 -7.72 -5.99 12.21
N ILE A 106 -7.51 -6.56 13.40
CA ILE A 106 -8.09 -7.86 13.77
C ILE A 106 -9.62 -7.79 13.84
N ILE A 107 -10.20 -6.68 14.32
CA ILE A 107 -11.66 -6.49 14.37
C ILE A 107 -12.27 -6.02 13.03
N GLY A 108 -11.47 -5.93 11.95
CA GLY A 108 -11.95 -5.58 10.61
C GLY A 108 -12.09 -4.08 10.32
N GLN A 109 -11.65 -3.19 11.22
CA GLN A 109 -11.60 -1.74 11.01
C GLN A 109 -10.33 -1.34 10.23
N THR A 110 -10.23 -1.81 8.99
CA THR A 110 -8.99 -1.77 8.18
C THR A 110 -8.66 -0.40 7.59
N VAL A 111 -9.66 0.42 7.24
CA VAL A 111 -9.42 1.73 6.61
C VAL A 111 -8.80 2.71 7.60
N ASP A 112 -9.42 2.87 8.77
CA ASP A 112 -8.95 3.79 9.81
C ASP A 112 -7.57 3.38 10.34
N SER A 113 -7.33 2.07 10.54
CA SER A 113 -6.03 1.56 10.99
C SER A 113 -4.92 1.80 9.97
N LEU A 114 -5.16 1.59 8.67
CA LEU A 114 -4.18 1.91 7.63
C LEU A 114 -3.87 3.40 7.56
N ASP A 115 -4.88 4.25 7.75
CA ASP A 115 -4.68 5.71 7.78
C ASP A 115 -3.88 6.16 9.01
N LEU A 116 -4.10 5.53 10.17
CA LEU A 116 -3.30 5.79 11.37
C LEU A 116 -1.84 5.37 11.18
N ILE A 117 -1.58 4.16 10.66
CA ILE A 117 -0.23 3.69 10.34
C ILE A 117 0.45 4.65 9.35
N ARG A 118 -0.28 5.07 8.30
CA ARG A 118 0.23 6.00 7.29
C ARG A 118 0.64 7.34 7.91
N LYS A 119 -0.19 7.90 8.78
CA LYS A 119 0.10 9.16 9.50
C LYS A 119 1.31 9.01 10.42
N GLN A 120 1.39 7.93 11.21
CA GLN A 120 2.51 7.71 12.12
C GLN A 120 3.83 7.51 11.36
N ASN A 121 3.80 6.75 10.26
CA ASN A 121 4.97 6.58 9.39
C ASN A 121 5.41 7.93 8.79
N GLN A 122 4.47 8.78 8.36
CA GLN A 122 4.80 10.12 7.88
C GLN A 122 5.46 10.99 8.96
N LEU A 123 4.97 10.93 10.20
CA LEU A 123 5.57 11.64 11.35
C LEU A 123 6.97 11.13 11.65
N ASN A 124 7.17 9.80 11.67
CA ASN A 124 8.48 9.18 11.87
C ASN A 124 9.46 9.56 10.76
N MET A 125 9.02 9.54 9.50
CA MET A 125 9.83 9.97 8.36
C MET A 125 10.25 11.43 8.47
N LYS A 126 9.33 12.31 8.91
CA LYS A 126 9.61 13.74 9.13
C LYS A 126 10.58 13.96 10.28
N LYS A 127 10.37 13.27 11.41
CA LYS A 127 11.24 13.34 12.61
C LYS A 127 12.66 12.88 12.31
N ASN A 128 12.80 11.78 11.57
CA ASN A 128 14.09 11.18 11.23
C ASN A 128 14.71 11.76 9.95
N LYS A 129 14.04 12.71 9.28
CA LYS A 129 14.48 13.33 8.03
C LYS A 129 14.89 12.32 6.95
N ILE A 130 14.05 11.31 6.72
CA ILE A 130 14.30 10.26 5.71
C ILE A 130 13.41 10.42 4.46
N GLY A 131 13.90 9.93 3.32
CA GLY A 131 13.15 9.85 2.07
C GLY A 131 12.79 11.23 1.51
N PHE A 132 11.50 11.58 1.49
CA PHE A 132 11.05 12.89 1.02
C PHE A 132 11.52 14.04 1.92
N TYR A 133 11.71 13.79 3.22
CA TYR A 133 12.14 14.79 4.19
C TYR A 133 13.67 14.88 4.33
N ASP A 134 14.41 14.07 3.58
CA ASP A 134 15.87 14.10 3.52
C ASP A 134 16.33 15.12 2.46
N SER A 135 16.75 16.29 2.89
CA SER A 135 17.16 17.38 1.99
C SER A 135 18.36 17.03 1.12
N GLU A 136 19.30 16.22 1.63
CA GLU A 136 20.49 15.83 0.87
C GLU A 136 20.13 14.85 -0.23
N LEU A 137 19.32 13.84 0.10
CA LEU A 137 18.78 12.91 -0.88
C LEU A 137 17.93 13.63 -1.94
N GLN A 138 17.07 14.58 -1.54
CA GLN A 138 16.27 15.35 -2.51
C GLN A 138 17.17 16.20 -3.44
N ARG A 139 18.23 16.81 -2.91
CA ARG A 139 19.23 17.54 -3.71
C ARG A 139 19.93 16.60 -4.68
N GLU A 140 20.36 15.43 -4.22
CA GLU A 140 20.99 14.42 -5.06
C GLU A 140 20.05 13.97 -6.19
N LEU A 141 18.80 13.63 -5.87
CA LEU A 141 17.77 13.22 -6.84
C LEU A 141 17.47 14.32 -7.86
N ALA A 142 17.53 15.60 -7.46
CA ALA A 142 17.33 16.73 -8.36
C ALA A 142 18.49 16.93 -9.34
N LEU A 143 19.73 16.62 -8.92
CA LEU A 143 20.92 16.66 -9.77
C LEU A 143 21.00 15.50 -10.75
N ARG A 144 20.36 14.36 -10.44
CA ARG A 144 20.33 13.21 -11.36
C ARG A 144 19.72 13.63 -12.70
N PRO A 145 20.38 13.33 -13.83
CA PRO A 145 19.83 13.65 -15.13
C PRO A 145 18.48 12.95 -15.27
N LYS A 146 17.41 13.73 -15.41
CA LYS A 146 16.08 13.19 -15.69
C LYS A 146 16.20 12.40 -16.99
N LYS A 147 16.00 11.08 -16.92
CA LYS A 147 15.93 10.24 -18.13
C LYS A 147 14.92 10.91 -19.05
N LYS A 148 15.39 11.47 -20.17
CA LYS A 148 14.52 12.09 -21.17
C LYS A 148 13.48 11.02 -21.50
N ARG A 149 12.22 11.26 -21.13
CA ARG A 149 11.14 10.38 -21.56
C ARG A 149 11.22 10.37 -23.07
N GLN A 150 11.49 9.21 -23.67
CA GLN A 150 11.47 9.15 -25.11
C GLN A 150 10.07 9.58 -25.56
N PRO A 151 9.96 10.51 -26.52
CA PRO A 151 8.65 10.90 -27.03
C PRO A 151 7.95 9.63 -27.49
N TYR A 152 6.65 9.51 -27.20
CA TYR A 152 5.86 8.31 -27.49
C TYR A 152 5.95 7.88 -28.96
N SER A 153 6.16 8.85 -29.86
CA SER A 153 6.42 8.64 -31.29
C SER A 153 7.69 7.84 -31.60
N ARG A 154 8.68 7.81 -30.70
CA ARG A 154 9.91 7.02 -30.84
C ARG A 154 9.87 5.68 -30.11
N ASN A 155 8.72 5.32 -29.54
CA ASN A 155 8.58 4.02 -28.91
C ASN A 155 8.55 2.92 -29.99
N LYS A 156 9.51 1.99 -29.93
CA LYS A 156 9.64 0.89 -30.91
C LYS A 156 8.36 0.07 -31.11
N TYR A 157 7.54 -0.08 -30.08
CA TYR A 157 6.29 -0.85 -30.17
C TYR A 157 5.20 -0.07 -30.92
N VAL A 158 5.13 1.25 -30.69
CA VAL A 158 4.21 2.13 -31.43
C VAL A 158 4.60 2.15 -32.90
N LEU A 159 5.89 2.33 -33.20
CA LEU A 159 6.39 2.30 -34.58
C LEU A 159 6.09 0.97 -35.28
N ALA A 160 6.36 -0.16 -34.62
CA ALA A 160 6.03 -1.47 -35.16
C ALA A 160 4.52 -1.67 -35.39
N ALA A 161 3.67 -1.15 -34.50
CA ALA A 161 2.22 -1.21 -34.69
C ALA A 161 1.77 -0.36 -35.89
N LEU A 162 2.27 0.87 -36.02
CA LEU A 162 1.97 1.74 -37.16
C LEU A 162 2.44 1.12 -38.49
N GLN A 163 3.63 0.49 -38.50
CA GLN A 163 4.18 -0.18 -39.67
C GLN A 163 3.38 -1.41 -40.11
N ARG A 164 2.84 -2.18 -39.15
CA ARG A 164 2.06 -3.40 -39.44
C ARG A 164 0.58 -3.12 -39.67
N GLY A 165 0.09 -2.00 -39.18
CA GLY A 165 -1.33 -1.75 -39.04
C GLY A 165 -1.93 -2.45 -37.83
N PHE A 166 -3.12 -2.02 -37.43
CA PHE A 166 -3.86 -2.59 -36.30
C PHE A 166 -5.33 -2.17 -36.35
N ILE A 167 -6.14 -2.83 -35.53
CA ILE A 167 -7.56 -2.55 -35.40
C ILE A 167 -7.82 -1.99 -34.01
N LEU A 168 -8.40 -0.79 -33.94
CA LEU A 168 -8.90 -0.19 -32.71
C LEU A 168 -10.39 -0.52 -32.58
N LYS A 169 -10.78 -1.21 -31.50
CA LYS A 169 -12.18 -1.50 -31.20
C LYS A 169 -12.61 -0.81 -29.91
N SER A 170 -13.71 -0.08 -29.96
CA SER A 170 -14.34 0.52 -28.79
C SER A 170 -15.17 -0.53 -28.07
N ASN A 171 -14.88 -0.76 -26.78
CA ASN A 171 -15.68 -1.69 -25.97
C ASN A 171 -17.08 -1.14 -25.65
N PHE A 172 -17.26 0.19 -25.69
CA PHE A 172 -18.52 0.83 -25.32
C PHE A 172 -19.48 0.95 -26.51
N THR A 173 -18.96 1.35 -27.66
CA THR A 173 -19.77 1.59 -28.87
C THR A 173 -19.72 0.43 -29.85
N GLY A 174 -18.78 -0.52 -29.67
CA GLY A 174 -18.52 -1.58 -30.65
C GLY A 174 -17.81 -1.10 -31.91
N LEU A 175 -17.68 0.22 -32.10
CA LEU A 175 -17.08 0.83 -33.27
C LEU A 175 -15.63 0.34 -33.48
N GLN A 176 -15.30 0.13 -34.74
CA GLN A 176 -14.00 -0.38 -35.16
C GLN A 176 -13.32 0.60 -36.13
N VAL A 177 -12.05 0.93 -35.88
CA VAL A 177 -11.18 1.62 -36.83
C VAL A 177 -10.03 0.71 -37.21
N THR A 178 -9.92 0.44 -38.50
CA THR A 178 -8.76 -0.24 -39.06
C THR A 178 -7.74 0.81 -39.48
N ILE A 179 -6.52 0.67 -38.97
CA ILE A 179 -5.32 1.38 -39.41
C ILE A 179 -4.52 0.40 -40.25
N GLU A 180 -4.37 0.67 -41.54
CA GLU A 180 -3.59 -0.18 -42.43
C GLU A 180 -2.08 0.01 -42.23
N ALA A 181 -1.28 -0.93 -42.73
CA ALA A 181 0.17 -0.90 -42.63
C ALA A 181 0.76 0.39 -43.23
N ASN A 182 1.53 1.13 -42.42
CA ASN A 182 2.12 2.42 -42.78
C ASN A 182 1.10 3.52 -43.15
N GLU A 183 -0.18 3.34 -42.84
CA GLU A 183 -1.19 4.36 -43.13
C GLU A 183 -0.99 5.62 -42.29
N CYS A 184 -0.59 5.45 -41.02
CA CYS A 184 -0.31 6.55 -40.13
C CYS A 184 1.18 6.55 -39.74
N SER A 185 1.82 7.70 -39.83
CA SER A 185 3.21 7.92 -39.42
C SER A 185 3.36 8.22 -37.93
N SER A 186 2.25 8.61 -37.27
CA SER A 186 2.23 9.06 -35.88
C SER A 186 0.94 8.67 -35.15
N ILE A 187 0.98 8.68 -33.82
CA ILE A 187 -0.21 8.45 -32.97
C ILE A 187 -1.25 9.56 -33.21
N GLN A 188 -0.81 10.78 -33.52
CA GLN A 188 -1.67 11.92 -33.77
C GLN A 188 -2.53 11.71 -35.03
N GLU A 189 -1.96 11.13 -36.08
CA GLU A 189 -2.71 10.77 -37.29
C GLU A 189 -3.75 9.68 -37.00
N VAL A 190 -3.40 8.67 -36.20
CA VAL A 190 -4.35 7.63 -35.76
C VAL A 190 -5.52 8.25 -35.00
N ILE A 191 -5.26 9.17 -34.07
CA ILE A 191 -6.31 9.87 -33.32
C ILE A 191 -7.15 10.73 -34.25
N SER A 192 -6.52 11.46 -35.17
CA SER A 192 -7.23 12.30 -36.14
C SER A 192 -8.19 11.45 -36.99
N LYS A 193 -7.72 10.29 -37.48
CA LYS A 193 -8.57 9.34 -38.21
C LYS A 193 -9.71 8.79 -37.33
N TRP A 194 -9.45 8.52 -36.05
CA TRP A 194 -10.48 8.04 -35.11
C TRP A 194 -11.55 9.08 -34.79
N VAL A 195 -11.15 10.34 -34.60
CA VAL A 195 -12.06 11.44 -34.24
C VAL A 195 -12.94 11.89 -35.40
N LEU A 196 -12.52 11.61 -36.65
CA LEU A 196 -13.31 11.92 -37.85
C LEU A 196 -14.56 11.02 -38.02
N LEU A 197 -14.67 9.93 -37.27
CA LEU A 197 -15.87 9.11 -37.25
C LEU A 197 -17.04 9.89 -36.63
N ASP A 198 -18.23 9.78 -37.21
CA ASP A 198 -19.39 10.58 -36.82
C ASP A 198 -19.70 10.51 -35.32
N GLU A 199 -19.59 9.32 -34.72
CA GLU A 199 -19.81 9.07 -33.29
C GLU A 199 -18.77 9.75 -32.38
N MET A 200 -17.58 10.02 -32.93
CA MET A 200 -16.42 10.56 -32.23
C MET A 200 -16.22 12.05 -32.49
N LYS A 201 -16.92 12.65 -33.47
CA LYS A 201 -16.84 14.09 -33.79
C LYS A 201 -17.15 15.00 -32.60
N LYS A 202 -17.95 14.53 -31.63
CA LYS A 202 -18.20 15.27 -30.38
C LYS A 202 -16.93 15.55 -29.58
N TYR A 203 -15.87 14.77 -29.77
CA TYR A 203 -14.56 14.94 -29.13
C TYR A 203 -13.57 15.76 -29.96
N LEU A 204 -13.98 16.27 -31.14
CA LEU A 204 -13.12 17.02 -32.05
C LEU A 204 -12.68 18.35 -31.45
N ILE A 205 -13.55 19.01 -30.69
CA ILE A 205 -13.25 20.28 -30.04
C ILE A 205 -12.15 20.08 -28.97
N GLU A 206 -12.27 19.04 -28.16
CA GLU A 206 -11.25 18.64 -27.20
C GLU A 206 -9.95 18.28 -27.91
N TRP A 207 -10.01 17.57 -29.03
CA TRP A 207 -8.82 17.21 -29.82
C TRP A 207 -8.07 18.44 -30.35
N VAL A 208 -8.77 19.37 -31.02
CA VAL A 208 -8.17 20.59 -31.58
C VAL A 208 -7.59 21.50 -30.50
N ALA A 209 -8.25 21.60 -29.33
CA ALA A 209 -7.72 22.33 -28.19
C ALA A 209 -6.45 21.66 -27.61
N CYS A 210 -6.35 20.34 -27.72
CA CYS A 210 -5.26 19.54 -27.15
C CYS A 210 -4.01 19.48 -28.03
N GLU A 211 -4.16 19.53 -29.35
CA GLU A 211 -3.04 19.65 -30.29
C GLU A 211 -2.15 20.86 -29.95
N LYS A 212 -2.76 21.94 -29.43
CA LYS A 212 -2.08 23.18 -29.01
C LYS A 212 -1.34 23.07 -27.66
N LYS A 213 -1.54 22.01 -26.86
CA LYS A 213 -1.04 21.92 -25.46
C LYS A 213 -0.40 20.55 -25.12
N GLN A 214 0.28 19.89 -26.06
CA GLN A 214 1.05 18.63 -25.92
C GLN A 214 1.11 18.03 -24.49
N ASN A 215 0.06 17.31 -24.08
CA ASN A 215 0.05 16.26 -23.03
C ASN A 215 -1.39 15.82 -22.78
N PHE A 216 -1.93 14.97 -23.66
CA PHE A 216 -3.33 14.52 -23.56
C PHE A 216 -3.49 13.07 -23.11
N TYR A 217 -4.60 12.79 -22.42
CA TYR A 217 -4.95 11.46 -21.95
C TYR A 217 -5.29 10.50 -23.10
N LEU A 218 -5.77 10.95 -24.28
CA LEU A 218 -5.98 10.06 -25.42
C LEU A 218 -4.65 9.61 -26.04
N VAL A 219 -3.67 10.51 -26.20
CA VAL A 219 -2.32 10.12 -26.65
C VAL A 219 -1.70 9.15 -25.64
N THR A 220 -1.83 9.45 -24.35
CA THR A 220 -1.34 8.57 -23.28
C THR A 220 -2.07 7.23 -23.26
N GLY A 221 -3.38 7.24 -23.45
CA GLY A 221 -4.25 6.08 -23.49
C GLY A 221 -3.90 5.19 -24.68
N LEU A 222 -3.94 5.73 -25.90
CA LEU A 222 -3.58 5.04 -27.13
C LEU A 222 -2.12 4.57 -27.11
N THR A 223 -1.20 5.33 -26.52
CA THR A 223 0.18 4.83 -26.36
C THR A 223 0.23 3.63 -25.42
N ARG A 224 -0.41 3.69 -24.23
CA ARG A 224 -0.44 2.56 -23.28
C ARG A 224 -1.03 1.31 -23.93
N MET A 225 -2.09 1.53 -24.68
CA MET A 225 -2.79 0.58 -25.51
C MET A 225 -1.83 -0.10 -26.52
N LEU A 226 -1.12 0.68 -27.35
CA LEU A 226 -0.21 0.16 -28.38
C LEU A 226 1.11 -0.40 -27.83
N THR A 227 1.60 0.07 -26.68
CA THR A 227 2.81 -0.47 -26.05
C THR A 227 2.55 -1.74 -25.24
N CYS A 228 1.35 -2.32 -25.33
CA CYS A 228 0.94 -3.49 -24.56
C CYS A 228 1.19 -3.30 -23.05
N ASN A 229 0.93 -2.11 -22.49
CA ASN A 229 0.89 -1.99 -21.04
C ASN A 229 -0.29 -2.84 -20.57
N LEU A 230 0.03 -4.04 -20.06
CA LEU A 230 -0.93 -4.88 -19.39
C LEU A 230 -1.57 -4.04 -18.30
N THR A 231 -2.88 -3.88 -18.37
CA THR A 231 -3.65 -3.38 -17.23
C THR A 231 -3.35 -4.32 -16.07
N GLN A 232 -2.64 -3.81 -15.04
CA GLN A 232 -2.23 -4.61 -13.88
C GLN A 232 -3.41 -5.39 -13.26
N LYS A 233 -4.62 -4.83 -13.39
CA LYS A 233 -5.86 -5.40 -12.88
C LYS A 233 -6.40 -6.59 -13.69
N THR A 234 -6.23 -6.62 -15.01
CA THR A 234 -6.88 -7.64 -15.86
C THR A 234 -5.90 -8.60 -16.53
N LYS A 235 -4.60 -8.29 -16.57
CA LYS A 235 -3.57 -9.06 -17.29
C LYS A 235 -3.92 -9.38 -18.76
N THR A 236 -4.92 -8.71 -19.34
CA THR A 236 -5.34 -8.88 -20.72
C THR A 236 -4.65 -7.84 -21.61
N ARG A 237 -4.24 -8.26 -22.81
CA ARG A 237 -3.78 -7.32 -23.84
C ARG A 237 -5.03 -6.62 -24.38
N LEU A 238 -5.02 -5.29 -24.38
CA LEU A 238 -6.15 -4.49 -24.88
C LEU A 238 -6.26 -4.50 -26.41
N PHE A 239 -5.29 -5.09 -27.12
CA PHE A 239 -5.27 -5.16 -28.59
C PHE A 239 -4.86 -6.53 -29.09
N ALA A 240 -5.52 -6.93 -30.17
CA ALA A 240 -5.03 -7.94 -31.10
C ALA A 240 -4.25 -7.22 -32.22
N ILE A 241 -3.03 -7.67 -32.49
CA ILE A 241 -2.33 -7.32 -33.72
C ILE A 241 -3.04 -8.08 -34.83
N LYS A 242 -3.26 -7.43 -35.98
CA LYS A 242 -3.79 -8.11 -37.19
C LYS A 242 -2.67 -9.04 -37.66
N ASP A 243 -2.87 -10.35 -37.53
CA ASP A 243 -1.94 -11.38 -38.03
C ASP A 243 -1.97 -11.43 -39.56
#